data_AF-A0A521RUF6-F1
#
_entry.id   AF-A0A521RUF6-F1
#
_cell.length_a   1.000
_cell.length_b   1.000
_cell.length_c   1.000
_cell.angle_alpha   90.00
_cell.angle_beta   90.00
_cell.angle_gamma   90.00
#
_symmetry.space_group_name_H-M   'P 1'
#
loop_
_entity.id
_entity.type
_entity.pdbx_description
1 polymer ?
#
loop_
_entity_poly.entity_id
_entity_poly.type
_entity_poly.pdbx_seq_one_letter_code
_entity_poly.pdbx_strand_id
1 'polypeptide(L)'
;MSGSRPLIRPSAGDAPGWSAPTAQRKERPPVAWFRIKLIFLTLIGGGTIILDQITKLLIQKAIRLNESVIVIQDFFSLTYIRNPGAAFGFFAEQSAGFRSIFFL
;
A
#
# COMPACT_ATOMS: atom_id res chain seq x y z
N MET A 1 -28.23 -17.17 65.64
CA MET A 1 -28.90 -17.87 64.51
C MET A 1 -29.14 -16.85 63.41
N SER A 2 -28.49 -17.05 62.27
CA SER A 2 -28.34 -16.07 61.18
C SER A 2 -29.59 -15.99 60.33
N GLY A 3 -30.21 -14.81 60.24
CA GLY A 3 -31.38 -14.55 59.40
C GLY A 3 -30.97 -14.25 57.96
N SER A 4 -31.22 -15.20 57.05
CA SER A 4 -31.00 -15.03 55.62
C SER A 4 -31.95 -13.97 55.05
N ARG A 5 -31.39 -12.82 54.62
CA ARG A 5 -32.13 -11.81 53.86
C ARG A 5 -32.53 -12.38 52.49
N PRO A 6 -33.78 -12.25 52.04
CA PRO A 6 -34.14 -12.60 50.68
C PRO A 6 -33.48 -11.61 49.71
N LEU A 7 -32.68 -12.11 48.78
CA LEU A 7 -32.23 -11.33 47.63
C LEU A 7 -33.42 -11.16 46.67
N ILE A 8 -34.09 -10.01 46.73
CA ILE A 8 -35.03 -9.61 45.69
C ILE A 8 -34.19 -9.36 44.43
N ARG A 9 -34.22 -10.29 43.48
CA ARG A 9 -33.71 -10.03 42.13
C ARG A 9 -34.66 -9.01 41.49
N PRO A 10 -34.17 -7.87 40.97
CA PRO A 10 -34.99 -7.00 40.14
C PRO A 10 -35.56 -7.84 38.99
N SER A 11 -36.89 -7.80 38.83
CA SER A 11 -37.53 -8.36 37.64
C SER A 11 -37.02 -7.55 36.45
N ALA A 12 -36.76 -8.20 35.31
CA ALA A 12 -36.17 -7.57 34.12
C ALA A 12 -37.03 -6.45 33.48
N GLY A 13 -38.12 -6.01 34.13
CA GLY A 13 -39.02 -4.96 33.68
C GLY A 13 -38.77 -3.57 34.27
N ASP A 14 -37.86 -3.41 35.24
CA ASP A 14 -37.76 -2.16 36.02
C ASP A 14 -36.64 -1.20 35.56
N ALA A 15 -35.99 -1.48 34.43
CA ALA A 15 -34.95 -0.60 33.89
C ALA A 15 -35.61 0.61 33.19
N PRO A 16 -35.38 1.87 33.66
CA PRO A 16 -35.90 3.06 32.97
C PRO A 16 -35.38 3.11 31.53
N GLY A 17 -36.27 3.47 30.59
CA GLY A 17 -36.16 3.37 29.12
C GLY A 17 -35.04 4.15 28.42
N TRP A 18 -33.89 4.30 29.06
CA TRP A 18 -32.64 4.62 28.40
C TRP A 18 -32.22 3.38 27.61
N SER A 19 -32.71 3.27 26.37
CA SER A 19 -32.08 2.38 25.40
C SER A 19 -30.62 2.83 25.30
N ALA A 20 -29.69 2.00 25.81
CA ALA A 20 -28.28 2.20 25.52
C ALA A 20 -28.16 2.39 24.01
N PRO A 21 -27.44 3.39 23.49
CA PRO A 21 -27.18 3.49 22.07
C PRO A 21 -26.63 2.12 21.69
N THR A 22 -27.39 1.36 20.89
CA THR A 22 -26.91 0.08 20.36
C THR A 22 -25.60 0.41 19.70
N ALA A 23 -24.49 0.05 20.36
CA ALA A 23 -23.16 0.35 19.88
C ALA A 23 -23.13 -0.23 18.48
N GLN A 24 -23.15 0.65 17.48
CA GLN A 24 -23.19 0.30 16.08
C GLN A 24 -21.98 -0.60 15.88
N ARG A 25 -22.21 -1.92 15.88
CA ARG A 25 -21.15 -2.90 15.77
C ARG A 25 -20.67 -2.76 14.35
N LYS A 26 -19.61 -1.96 14.15
CA LYS A 26 -18.94 -1.80 12.87
C LYS A 26 -18.50 -3.20 12.44
N GLU A 27 -19.30 -3.84 11.61
CA GLU A 27 -19.05 -5.20 11.14
C GLU A 27 -17.68 -5.19 10.48
N ARG A 28 -16.79 -6.06 10.96
CA ARG A 28 -15.47 -6.19 10.36
C ARG A 28 -15.70 -6.72 8.94
N PRO A 29 -15.10 -6.10 7.90
CA PRO A 29 -15.30 -6.54 6.54
C PRO A 29 -14.90 -8.03 6.43
N PRO A 30 -15.62 -8.82 5.60
CA PRO A 30 -15.29 -10.22 5.43
C PRO A 30 -13.84 -10.36 4.94
N VAL A 31 -13.12 -11.35 5.47
CA VAL A 31 -11.70 -11.60 5.14
C VAL A 31 -11.45 -11.74 3.63
N ALA A 32 -12.46 -12.18 2.88
CA ALA A 32 -12.43 -12.27 1.41
C ALA A 32 -12.19 -10.91 0.73
N TRP A 33 -12.79 -9.83 1.25
CA TRP A 33 -12.62 -8.49 0.70
C TRP A 33 -11.18 -7.99 0.83
N PHE A 34 -10.55 -8.28 1.97
CA PHE A 34 -9.14 -7.95 2.18
C PHE A 34 -8.23 -8.76 1.25
N ARG A 35 -8.51 -10.05 1.06
CA ARG A 35 -7.76 -10.92 0.14
C ARG A 35 -7.84 -10.46 -1.31
N ILE A 36 -9.03 -10.10 -1.79
CA ILE A 36 -9.24 -9.58 -3.14
C ILE A 36 -8.43 -8.29 -3.32
N LYS A 37 -8.48 -7.37 -2.36
CA LYS A 37 -7.70 -6.14 -2.39
C LYS A 37 -6.20 -6.39 -2.45
N LEU A 38 -5.69 -7.35 -1.69
CA LEU A 38 -4.29 -7.75 -1.74
C LEU A 38 -3.91 -8.34 -3.11
N ILE A 39 -4.76 -9.17 -3.71
CA ILE A 39 -4.52 -9.73 -5.05
C ILE A 39 -4.41 -8.59 -6.08
N PHE A 40 -5.37 -7.66 -6.09
CA PHE A 40 -5.31 -6.51 -6.97
C PHE A 40 -4.06 -5.66 -6.74
N LEU A 41 -3.70 -5.39 -5.48
CA LEU A 41 -2.50 -4.64 -5.14
C LEU A 41 -1.23 -5.34 -5.65
N THR A 42 -1.12 -6.64 -5.46
CA THR A 42 0.03 -7.43 -5.92
C THR A 42 0.11 -7.49 -7.43
N LEU A 43 -1.01 -7.67 -8.13
CA LEU A 43 -1.02 -7.72 -9.59
C LEU A 43 -0.62 -6.39 -10.21
N ILE A 44 -1.20 -5.28 -9.73
CA ILE A 44 -0.89 -3.95 -10.24
C ILE A 44 0.52 -3.55 -9.83
N GLY A 45 0.86 -3.64 -8.54
CA GLY A 45 2.18 -3.25 -8.03
C GLY A 45 3.31 -4.10 -8.62
N GLY A 46 3.13 -5.42 -8.62
CA GLY A 46 4.09 -6.34 -9.22
C GLY A 46 4.22 -6.15 -10.73
N GLY A 47 3.11 -5.97 -11.44
CA GLY A 47 3.10 -5.66 -12.87
C GLY A 47 3.85 -4.37 -13.19
N THR A 48 3.61 -3.31 -12.43
CA THR A 48 4.33 -2.03 -12.58
C THR A 48 5.83 -2.18 -12.39
N ILE A 49 6.27 -2.91 -11.35
CA ILE A 49 7.70 -3.17 -11.10
C ILE A 49 8.32 -3.95 -12.27
N ILE A 50 7.64 -4.98 -12.77
CA ILE A 50 8.13 -5.78 -13.90
C ILE A 50 8.26 -4.91 -15.16
N LEU A 51 7.23 -4.13 -15.48
CA LEU A 51 7.24 -3.25 -16.65
C LEU A 51 8.32 -2.17 -16.56
N ASP A 52 8.52 -1.60 -15.38
CA ASP A 52 9.59 -0.63 -15.11
C ASP A 52 10.98 -1.23 -15.40
N GLN A 53 11.29 -2.40 -14.81
CA GLN A 53 12.59 -3.04 -15.04
C GLN A 53 12.81 -3.46 -16.50
N ILE A 54 11.78 -3.95 -17.19
CA ILE A 54 11.87 -4.27 -18.63
C ILE A 54 12.18 -2.99 -19.43
N THR A 55 11.48 -1.89 -19.14
CA THR A 55 11.66 -0.62 -19.86
C THR A 55 13.08 -0.09 -19.68
N LYS A 56 13.62 -0.07 -18.45
CA LYS A 56 15.00 0.37 -18.20
C LYS A 56 16.03 -0.49 -18.93
N LEU A 57 15.85 -1.81 -18.93
CA LEU A 57 16.71 -2.73 -19.68
C LEU A 57 16.68 -2.49 -21.20
N LEU A 58 15.52 -2.16 -21.76
CA LEU A 58 15.39 -1.81 -23.17
C LEU A 58 16.11 -0.49 -23.49
N ILE A 59 15.92 0.55 -22.66
CA ILE A 59 16.61 1.84 -22.81
C ILE A 59 18.12 1.66 -22.75
N GLN A 60 18.63 0.91 -21.76
CA GLN A 60 20.07 0.65 -21.62
C GLN A 60 20.68 -0.05 -22.84
N LYS A 61 19.91 -0.90 -23.53
CA LYS A 61 20.37 -1.62 -24.72
C LYS A 61 20.25 -0.79 -26.00
N ALA A 62 19.28 0.11 -26.08
CA ALA A 62 18.93 0.82 -27.30
C ALA A 62 19.51 2.25 -27.37
N ILE A 63 19.73 2.92 -26.24
CA ILE A 63 20.14 4.33 -26.15
C ILE A 63 21.48 4.41 -25.40
N ARG A 64 22.42 5.22 -25.88
CA ARG A 64 23.69 5.44 -25.17
C ARG A 64 23.49 6.32 -23.94
N LEU A 65 24.35 6.15 -22.93
CA LEU A 65 24.27 6.99 -21.72
C LEU A 65 24.41 8.47 -22.08
N ASN A 66 23.51 9.30 -21.55
CA ASN A 66 23.32 10.73 -21.83
C ASN A 66 22.86 11.08 -23.25
N GLU A 67 22.49 10.10 -24.06
CA GLU A 67 21.85 10.34 -25.35
C GLU A 67 20.35 10.60 -25.19
N SER A 68 19.80 11.40 -26.09
CA SER A 68 18.36 11.69 -26.18
C SER A 68 17.81 11.29 -27.54
N VAL A 69 16.69 10.58 -27.55
CA VAL A 69 15.91 10.24 -28.75
C VAL A 69 14.62 11.04 -28.72
N ILE A 70 14.40 11.88 -29.73
CA ILE A 70 13.16 12.65 -29.89
C ILE A 70 12.05 11.68 -30.34
N VAL A 71 10.96 11.62 -29.58
CA VAL A 71 9.79 10.78 -29.89
C VAL A 71 8.67 11.64 -30.47
N ILE A 72 8.44 12.82 -29.88
CA ILE A 72 7.53 13.84 -30.40
C ILE A 72 8.31 15.14 -30.46
N GLN A 73 8.45 15.68 -31.67
CA GLN A 73 9.20 16.91 -31.92
C GLN A 73 8.75 18.02 -30.98
N ASP A 74 9.71 18.70 -30.35
CA ASP A 74 9.54 19.84 -29.44
C ASP A 74 8.69 19.59 -28.17
N PHE A 75 8.31 18.34 -27.88
CA PHE A 75 7.46 18.01 -26.73
C PHE A 75 8.00 16.86 -25.87
N PHE A 76 8.47 15.76 -26.49
CA PHE A 76 8.83 14.55 -25.76
C PHE A 76 10.08 13.86 -26.32
N SER A 77 11.07 13.66 -25.45
CA SER A 77 12.28 12.92 -25.73
C SER A 77 12.56 11.87 -24.65
N LEU A 78 13.10 10.73 -25.06
CA LEU A 78 13.66 9.72 -24.17
C LEU A 78 15.15 9.98 -23.98
N THR A 79 15.56 10.33 -22.77
CA THR A 79 16.98 10.54 -22.43
C THR A 79 17.44 9.48 -21.45
N TYR A 80 18.53 8.78 -21.77
CA TYR A 80 19.07 7.79 -20.85
C TYR A 80 20.02 8.43 -19.84
N ILE A 81 19.55 8.59 -18.60
CA ILE A 81 20.32 9.13 -17.46
C ILE A 81 20.31 8.11 -16.33
N ARG A 82 21.48 7.89 -15.72
CA ARG A 82 21.60 7.10 -14.49
C ARG A 82 21.55 8.03 -13.28
N ASN A 83 20.54 7.86 -12.44
CA ASN A 83 20.36 8.67 -11.24
C ASN A 83 20.60 7.84 -9.96
N PRO A 84 21.84 7.77 -9.44
CA PRO A 84 22.20 6.88 -8.33
C PRO A 84 21.64 7.32 -6.97
N GLY A 85 21.10 8.53 -6.86
CA GLY A 85 20.26 8.96 -5.77
C GLY A 85 18.99 9.52 -6.38
N ALA A 86 17.82 9.02 -5.99
CA ALA A 86 16.53 9.49 -6.48
C ALA A 86 16.33 11.01 -6.22
N ALA A 87 15.10 11.51 -6.31
CA ALA A 87 14.81 12.89 -5.92
C ALA A 87 15.43 13.21 -4.54
N PHE A 88 16.07 14.37 -4.40
CA PHE A 88 16.72 14.83 -3.15
C PHE A 88 17.85 13.94 -2.60
N GLY A 89 18.44 13.07 -3.42
CA GLY A 89 19.50 12.18 -2.97
C GLY A 89 19.01 10.97 -2.17
N PHE A 90 17.70 10.67 -2.20
CA PHE A 90 17.19 9.44 -1.59
C PHE A 90 17.90 8.21 -2.17
N PHE A 91 18.30 7.30 -1.29
CA PHE A 91 19.05 6.08 -1.61
C PHE A 91 20.48 6.28 -2.17
N ALA A 92 21.02 7.50 -2.15
CA ALA A 92 22.38 7.80 -2.59
C ALA A 92 23.49 7.17 -1.75
N GLU A 93 23.16 6.56 -0.60
CA GLU A 93 24.10 5.85 0.30
C GLU A 93 23.85 4.34 0.36
N GLN A 94 22.91 3.81 -0.44
CA GLN A 94 22.61 2.36 -0.43
C GLN A 94 23.71 1.54 -1.11
N SER A 95 23.72 0.23 -0.90
CA SER A 95 24.70 -0.65 -1.55
C SER A 95 24.61 -0.59 -3.08
N ALA A 96 25.73 -0.79 -3.77
CA ALA A 96 25.77 -0.82 -5.23
C ALA A 96 24.80 -1.87 -5.82
N GLY A 97 24.65 -3.01 -5.13
CA GLY A 97 23.68 -4.06 -5.51
C GLY A 97 22.24 -3.60 -5.41
N PHE A 98 21.87 -2.95 -4.30
CA PHE A 98 20.52 -2.39 -4.14
C PHE A 98 20.22 -1.31 -5.20
N ARG A 99 21.16 -0.38 -5.41
CA ARG A 99 21.00 0.66 -6.44
C ARG A 99 20.90 0.07 -7.83
N SER A 100 21.63 -1.00 -8.11
CA SER A 100 21.50 -1.69 -9.39
C SER A 100 20.09 -2.25 -9.51
N ILE A 101 19.59 -3.04 -8.57
CA ILE A 101 18.24 -3.63 -8.69
C ILE A 101 17.14 -2.56 -8.82
N PHE A 102 17.26 -1.44 -8.12
CA PHE A 102 16.23 -0.40 -8.08
C PHE A 102 16.36 0.65 -9.21
N PHE A 103 17.59 1.02 -9.59
CA PHE A 103 17.90 2.09 -10.55
C PHE A 103 18.55 1.62 -11.86
N LEU A 104 18.75 0.30 -12.05
CA LEU A 104 19.27 -0.31 -13.30
C LEU A 104 18.57 0.23 -14.52
#